data_AF-W7IKC4-F1
#
_entry.id   AF-W7IKC4-F1
#
_cell.length_a   1.000
_cell.length_b   1.000
_cell.length_c   1.000
_cell.angle_alpha   90.00
_cell.angle_beta   90.00
_cell.angle_gamma   90.00
#
_symmetry.space_group_name_H-M   'P 1'
#
loop_
_entity.id
_entity.type
_entity.pdbx_description
1 polymer ?
#
loop_
_entity_poly.entity_id
_entity_poly.type
_entity_poly.pdbx_seq_one_letter_code
_entity_poly.pdbx_strand_id
1 'polypeptide(L)'
;MRFRVLGGVVAATLFAGAAALGVTASMAEGFPEPPPGHWPATAPVPPDRLVVAVAVGATGSVAADVLAPYSVFAGSPRFGVRVVAQELSPVTLSGGLHVVPDNTFAQVDAPDVVVVPAVVDWAGPGEAALREWVARQADRGALVLGVCSGAKVLAEAGVLDGRSATTFWSAVDGMRDDHPAVEWVAGKRYVEDGDVITTAGVSSGVVGALRVVERLAGPEEAERAGALAAYPGWSRAAGLDIPVRGYSPADLPYVLNAAFPWGRATTGVGVGPGVDELDLAAALEVYSGSSFAQRTVPVAVDGETRTRHGLRLLAAAPADLDRLVLTADDPALTRWAAEHDVPVSRVRGFDAALTDLAVTADRASATAAGKFIEYPTAHLALTGGPWPWRPTVLLVLTVLVAGTAGLLIARRDKGKASDGGK
;
A
#
# COMPACT_ATOMS: atom_id res chain seq x y z
N MET A 1 -15.12 -45.28 -10.29
CA MET A 1 -14.51 -44.39 -9.29
C MET A 1 -13.53 -43.37 -9.91
N ARG A 2 -12.56 -43.81 -10.73
CA ARG A 2 -11.55 -42.95 -11.39
C ARG A 2 -12.10 -41.75 -12.20
N PHE A 3 -13.22 -41.89 -12.89
CA PHE A 3 -13.76 -40.81 -13.76
C PHE A 3 -14.47 -39.67 -13.03
N ARG A 4 -15.09 -39.96 -11.88
CA ARG A 4 -15.67 -38.92 -11.01
C ARG A 4 -14.56 -38.11 -10.33
N VAL A 5 -13.46 -38.79 -9.98
CA VAL A 5 -12.24 -38.15 -9.47
C VAL A 5 -11.66 -37.23 -10.54
N LEU A 6 -11.52 -37.67 -11.80
CA LEU A 6 -11.01 -36.83 -12.88
C LEU A 6 -11.86 -35.58 -13.13
N GLY A 7 -13.19 -35.70 -13.20
CA GLY A 7 -14.08 -34.54 -13.35
C GLY A 7 -14.00 -33.57 -12.17
N GLY A 8 -13.88 -34.09 -10.95
CA GLY A 8 -13.68 -33.26 -9.75
C GLY A 8 -12.33 -32.53 -9.75
N VAL A 9 -11.25 -33.21 -10.17
CA VAL A 9 -9.93 -32.59 -10.33
C VAL A 9 -9.98 -31.46 -11.34
N VAL A 10 -10.58 -31.66 -12.52
CA VAL A 10 -10.67 -30.59 -13.53
C VAL A 10 -11.47 -29.39 -13.02
N ALA A 11 -12.60 -29.61 -12.35
CA ALA A 11 -13.36 -28.52 -11.75
C ALA A 11 -12.54 -27.74 -10.70
N ALA A 12 -11.83 -28.44 -9.83
CA ALA A 12 -10.97 -27.82 -8.82
C ALA A 12 -9.82 -27.03 -9.46
N THR A 13 -9.16 -27.59 -10.49
CA THR A 13 -8.07 -26.93 -11.20
C THR A 13 -8.54 -25.69 -11.95
N LEU A 14 -9.69 -25.73 -12.63
CA LEU A 14 -10.24 -24.57 -13.33
C LEU A 14 -10.60 -23.45 -12.36
N PHE A 15 -11.22 -23.80 -11.23
CA PHE A 15 -11.55 -22.83 -10.18
C PHE A 15 -10.29 -22.18 -9.60
N ALA A 16 -9.32 -23.00 -9.18
CA ALA A 16 -8.06 -22.52 -8.63
C ALA A 16 -7.28 -21.65 -9.62
N GLY A 17 -7.25 -22.05 -10.91
CA GLY A 17 -6.62 -21.29 -11.98
C GLY A 17 -7.26 -19.93 -12.20
N ALA A 18 -8.60 -19.85 -12.22
CA ALA A 18 -9.31 -18.58 -12.36
C ALA A 18 -9.04 -17.63 -11.19
N ALA A 19 -9.12 -18.12 -9.95
CA ALA A 19 -8.82 -17.31 -8.77
C ALA A 19 -7.37 -16.82 -8.75
N ALA A 20 -6.40 -17.68 -9.09
CA ALA A 20 -4.99 -17.33 -9.17
C ALA A 20 -4.71 -16.27 -10.25
N LEU A 21 -5.35 -16.38 -11.42
CA LEU A 21 -5.28 -15.37 -12.48
C LEU A 21 -5.83 -14.03 -12.01
N GLY A 22 -6.96 -14.03 -11.29
CA GLY A 22 -7.54 -12.82 -10.74
C GLY A 22 -6.62 -12.13 -9.74
N VAL A 23 -6.02 -12.88 -8.81
CA VAL A 23 -5.03 -12.33 -7.87
C VAL A 23 -3.82 -11.76 -8.62
N THR A 24 -3.29 -12.50 -9.60
CA THR A 24 -2.13 -12.06 -10.40
C THR A 24 -2.44 -10.74 -11.13
N ALA A 25 -3.61 -10.63 -11.76
CA ALA A 25 -4.05 -9.41 -12.42
C ALA A 25 -4.19 -8.24 -11.42
N SER A 26 -4.82 -8.49 -10.27
CA SER A 26 -4.95 -7.47 -9.21
C SER A 26 -3.61 -6.93 -8.72
N MET A 27 -2.60 -7.81 -8.56
CA MET A 27 -1.26 -7.42 -8.12
C MET A 27 -0.49 -6.67 -9.21
N ALA A 28 -0.58 -7.13 -10.47
CA ALA A 28 0.08 -6.49 -11.61
C ALA A 28 -0.44 -5.06 -11.85
N GLU A 29 -1.75 -4.82 -11.63
CA GLU A 29 -2.32 -3.48 -11.71
C GLU A 29 -1.83 -2.53 -10.60
N GLY A 30 -1.36 -3.06 -9.47
CA GLY A 30 -0.86 -2.27 -8.36
C GLY A 30 0.54 -1.68 -8.59
N PHE A 31 1.37 -2.34 -9.40
CA PHE A 31 2.75 -1.95 -9.69
C PHE A 31 3.04 -1.98 -11.21
N PRO A 32 2.40 -1.08 -12.00
CA PRO A 32 2.73 -0.95 -13.42
C PRO A 32 4.18 -0.50 -13.62
N GLU A 33 4.76 -0.83 -14.78
CA GLU A 33 6.10 -0.35 -15.13
C GLU A 33 6.14 1.18 -15.17
N PRO A 34 7.18 1.80 -14.57
CA PRO A 34 7.32 3.25 -14.61
C PRO A 34 7.64 3.74 -16.02
N PRO A 35 7.19 4.96 -16.40
CA PRO A 35 7.62 5.56 -17.65
C PRO A 35 9.15 5.76 -17.65
N PRO A 36 9.82 5.54 -18.79
CA PRO A 36 11.26 5.73 -18.86
C PRO A 36 11.61 7.21 -18.70
N GLY A 37 12.71 7.49 -17.99
CA GLY A 37 13.25 8.83 -17.88
C GLY A 37 14.30 8.93 -16.78
N HIS A 38 15.02 10.04 -16.79
CA HIS A 38 16.02 10.36 -15.78
C HIS A 38 15.90 11.83 -15.42
N TRP A 39 15.85 12.13 -14.13
CA TRP A 39 15.72 13.50 -13.64
C TRP A 39 17.01 13.95 -12.95
N PRO A 40 17.32 15.26 -12.99
CA PRO A 40 18.44 15.78 -12.22
C PRO A 40 18.16 15.70 -10.73
N ALA A 41 19.23 15.51 -9.96
CA ALA A 41 19.18 15.52 -8.51
C ALA A 41 18.64 16.85 -7.98
N THR A 42 17.85 16.78 -6.91
CA THR A 42 17.34 17.95 -6.21
C THR A 42 18.45 18.60 -5.37
N ALA A 43 18.37 19.92 -5.18
CA ALA A 43 19.30 20.68 -4.37
C ALA A 43 19.38 20.16 -2.91
N PRO A 44 20.51 20.38 -2.22
CA PRO A 44 20.68 19.96 -0.83
C PRO A 44 19.59 20.50 0.11
N VAL A 45 19.33 19.76 1.18
CA VAL A 45 18.48 20.24 2.28
C VAL A 45 19.18 21.44 2.96
N PRO A 46 18.44 22.50 3.34
CA PRO A 46 19.01 23.59 4.13
C PRO A 46 19.73 23.09 5.40
N PRO A 47 20.94 23.60 5.74
CA PRO A 47 21.74 23.08 6.86
C PRO A 47 21.11 23.18 8.25
N ASP A 48 20.06 23.99 8.41
CA ASP A 48 19.32 24.20 9.65
C ASP A 48 18.23 23.14 9.91
N ARG A 49 18.05 22.19 8.97
CA ARG A 49 17.03 21.15 9.03
C ARG A 49 17.64 19.77 9.17
N LEU A 50 16.92 18.90 9.88
CA LEU A 50 17.20 17.48 9.96
C LEU A 50 16.85 16.82 8.62
N VAL A 51 17.76 16.01 8.09
CA VAL A 51 17.60 15.33 6.79
C VAL A 51 16.88 14.01 6.99
N VAL A 52 15.73 13.85 6.33
CA VAL A 52 14.99 12.59 6.27
C VAL A 52 15.13 11.99 4.88
N ALA A 53 15.69 10.79 4.78
CA ALA A 53 15.81 10.05 3.54
C ALA A 53 14.77 8.91 3.50
N VAL A 54 13.76 9.04 2.63
CA VAL A 54 12.77 8.00 2.36
C VAL A 54 13.28 7.11 1.24
N ALA A 55 13.74 5.90 1.59
CA ALA A 55 14.47 5.02 0.70
C ALA A 55 13.55 4.05 -0.02
N VAL A 56 13.25 4.31 -1.29
CA VAL A 56 12.36 3.48 -2.11
C VAL A 56 13.13 2.38 -2.85
N GLY A 57 12.51 1.21 -2.99
CA GLY A 57 13.10 0.03 -3.64
C GLY A 57 12.95 0.05 -5.16
N ALA A 58 13.90 -0.56 -5.87
CA ALA A 58 13.91 -0.61 -7.34
C ALA A 58 12.72 -1.39 -7.93
N THR A 59 12.22 -2.38 -7.20
CA THR A 59 11.06 -3.21 -7.55
C THR A 59 9.72 -2.57 -7.17
N GLY A 60 9.76 -1.37 -6.59
CA GLY A 60 8.61 -0.61 -6.16
C GLY A 60 8.33 -0.71 -4.67
N SER A 61 7.56 0.25 -4.16
CA SER A 61 7.26 0.37 -2.72
C SER A 61 5.78 0.65 -2.46
N VAL A 62 5.28 0.33 -1.27
CA VAL A 62 3.90 0.67 -0.91
C VAL A 62 3.76 2.19 -0.80
N ALA A 63 2.80 2.77 -1.52
CA ALA A 63 2.62 4.21 -1.62
C ALA A 63 2.37 4.85 -0.26
N ALA A 64 1.48 4.27 0.55
CA ALA A 64 1.15 4.86 1.83
C ALA A 64 2.30 4.79 2.86
N ASP A 65 3.16 3.77 2.77
CA ASP A 65 4.36 3.66 3.61
C ASP A 65 5.42 4.71 3.26
N VAL A 66 5.41 5.22 2.03
CA VAL A 66 6.26 6.33 1.57
C VAL A 66 5.62 7.67 1.91
N LEU A 67 4.38 7.86 1.47
CA LEU A 67 3.69 9.15 1.45
C LEU A 67 3.26 9.61 2.86
N ALA A 68 2.84 8.69 3.74
CA ALA A 68 2.36 9.07 5.06
C ALA A 68 3.49 9.60 5.98
N PRO A 69 4.65 8.91 6.13
CA PRO A 69 5.80 9.48 6.83
C PRO A 69 6.32 10.74 6.14
N TYR A 70 6.35 10.77 4.80
CA TYR A 70 6.78 11.95 4.05
C TYR A 70 5.96 13.19 4.44
N SER A 71 4.62 13.10 4.44
CA SER A 71 3.74 14.21 4.85
C SER A 71 4.02 14.65 6.29
N VAL A 72 4.14 13.71 7.24
CA VAL A 72 4.42 14.04 8.65
C VAL A 72 5.73 14.81 8.81
N PHE A 73 6.82 14.34 8.21
CA PHE A 73 8.10 15.03 8.30
C PHE A 73 8.11 16.35 7.52
N ALA A 74 7.56 16.38 6.31
CA ALA A 74 7.60 17.56 5.45
C ALA A 74 6.64 18.67 5.92
N GLY A 75 5.59 18.32 6.68
CA GLY A 75 4.74 19.26 7.39
C GLY A 75 5.44 19.97 8.56
N SER A 76 6.65 19.55 8.92
CA SER A 76 7.49 20.16 9.95
C SER A 76 8.60 21.04 9.38
N PRO A 77 8.74 22.30 9.84
CA PRO A 77 9.83 23.17 9.37
C PRO A 77 11.20 22.70 9.85
N ARG A 78 11.27 21.75 10.80
CA ARG A 78 12.51 21.21 11.36
C ARG A 78 13.16 20.15 10.46
N PHE A 79 12.44 19.63 9.48
CA PHE A 79 12.90 18.54 8.62
C PHE A 79 12.98 18.96 7.15
N GLY A 80 13.94 18.40 6.44
CA GLY A 80 14.00 18.38 4.99
C GLY A 80 13.94 16.95 4.50
N VAL A 81 12.85 16.62 3.80
CA VAL A 81 12.60 15.25 3.33
C VAL A 81 13.13 15.09 1.91
N ARG A 82 13.71 13.93 1.62
CA ARG A 82 14.19 13.51 0.31
C ARG A 82 13.74 12.09 0.04
N VAL A 83 13.21 11.84 -1.16
CA VAL A 83 13.08 10.46 -1.64
C VAL A 83 14.39 10.03 -2.28
N VAL A 84 14.92 8.89 -1.84
CA VAL A 84 16.19 8.36 -2.33
C VAL A 84 16.01 6.96 -2.90
N ALA A 85 16.76 6.67 -3.95
CA ALA A 85 16.75 5.37 -4.63
C ALA A 85 18.13 5.01 -5.17
N GLN A 86 18.26 3.84 -5.81
CA GLN A 86 19.51 3.47 -6.47
C GLN A 86 19.85 4.40 -7.65
N GLU A 87 18.83 4.79 -8.42
CA GLU A 87 18.94 5.63 -9.61
C GLU A 87 17.93 6.78 -9.57
N LEU A 88 18.13 7.84 -10.37
CA LEU A 88 17.16 8.95 -10.51
C LEU A 88 16.13 8.67 -11.61
N SER A 89 15.77 7.39 -11.75
CA SER A 89 14.73 6.89 -12.62
C SER A 89 13.43 6.76 -11.81
N PRO A 90 12.23 6.94 -12.40
CA PRO A 90 10.99 6.86 -11.64
C PRO A 90 10.80 5.46 -11.03
N VAL A 91 10.32 5.44 -9.79
CA VAL A 91 10.05 4.21 -9.04
C VAL A 91 8.54 4.09 -8.86
N THR A 92 8.00 2.90 -9.12
CA THR A 92 6.57 2.64 -8.94
C THR A 92 6.22 2.49 -7.46
N LEU A 93 5.16 3.18 -7.06
CA LEU A 93 4.48 3.01 -5.80
C LEU A 93 3.17 2.24 -6.00
N SER A 94 2.72 1.53 -4.96
CA SER A 94 1.43 0.81 -5.02
C SER A 94 0.27 1.72 -5.43
N GLY A 95 -0.70 1.15 -6.16
CA GLY A 95 -1.84 1.91 -6.69
C GLY A 95 -1.53 2.65 -7.98
N GLY A 96 -0.37 2.40 -8.61
CA GLY A 96 -0.02 2.88 -9.95
C GLY A 96 0.60 4.28 -10.00
N LEU A 97 1.06 4.81 -8.87
CA LEU A 97 1.70 6.13 -8.79
C LEU A 97 3.20 5.97 -9.00
N HIS A 98 3.87 6.89 -9.68
CA HIS A 98 5.34 6.84 -9.77
C HIS A 98 5.95 8.04 -9.06
N VAL A 99 6.96 7.78 -8.24
CA VAL A 99 7.75 8.82 -7.58
C VAL A 99 9.05 9.02 -8.35
N VAL A 100 9.47 10.27 -8.51
CA VAL A 100 10.80 10.59 -9.03
C VAL A 100 11.74 10.81 -7.84
N PRO A 101 12.79 10.00 -7.67
CA PRO A 101 13.75 10.17 -6.59
C PRO A 101 14.44 11.54 -6.66
N ASP A 102 14.63 12.18 -5.51
CA ASP A 102 15.36 13.44 -5.40
C ASP A 102 16.87 13.22 -5.51
N ASN A 103 17.37 12.12 -4.96
CA ASN A 103 18.79 11.81 -4.88
C ASN A 103 19.02 10.30 -4.99
N THR A 104 20.22 9.91 -5.41
CA THR A 104 20.64 8.51 -5.31
C THR A 104 21.16 8.20 -3.91
N PHE A 105 21.22 6.91 -3.56
CA PHE A 105 21.87 6.42 -2.34
C PHE A 105 23.31 6.97 -2.17
N ALA A 106 24.06 7.13 -3.26
CA ALA A 106 25.42 7.67 -3.23
C ALA A 106 25.50 9.19 -2.99
N GLN A 107 24.41 9.92 -3.21
CA GLN A 107 24.33 11.38 -3.05
C GLN A 107 23.89 11.79 -1.64
N VAL A 108 23.33 10.87 -0.86
CA VAL A 108 22.92 11.10 0.53
C VAL A 108 23.82 10.31 1.44
N ASP A 109 24.83 11.00 1.97
CA ASP A 109 25.87 10.37 2.78
C ASP A 109 25.36 10.08 4.19
N ALA A 110 24.95 11.09 4.97
CA ALA A 110 24.57 10.95 6.39
C ALA A 110 23.23 11.63 6.71
N PRO A 111 22.08 11.00 6.40
CA PRO A 111 20.79 11.53 6.83
C PRO A 111 20.61 11.34 8.35
N ASP A 112 19.86 12.24 8.98
CA ASP A 112 19.49 12.09 10.40
C ASP A 112 18.47 10.96 10.60
N VAL A 113 17.59 10.75 9.61
CA VAL A 113 16.56 9.72 9.61
C VAL A 113 16.53 8.98 8.28
N VAL A 114 16.47 7.65 8.34
CA VAL A 114 16.17 6.79 7.19
C VAL A 114 14.78 6.18 7.35
N VAL A 115 13.90 6.38 6.38
CA VAL A 115 12.58 5.74 6.33
C VAL A 115 12.62 4.64 5.28
N VAL A 116 12.27 3.41 5.67
CA VAL A 116 12.24 2.24 4.80
C VAL A 116 10.80 1.72 4.68
N PRO A 117 10.12 1.93 3.54
CA PRO A 117 8.77 1.43 3.30
C PRO A 117 8.76 -0.08 3.00
N ALA A 118 7.58 -0.69 2.88
CA ALA A 118 7.48 -2.02 2.27
C ALA A 118 7.91 -1.99 0.80
N VAL A 119 8.72 -2.97 0.40
CA VAL A 119 9.27 -3.16 -0.95
C VAL A 119 8.76 -4.49 -1.53
N VAL A 120 8.54 -4.57 -2.83
CA VAL A 120 7.93 -5.74 -3.49
C VAL A 120 8.82 -6.99 -3.40
N ASP A 121 10.08 -6.90 -3.84
CA ASP A 121 11.04 -8.01 -3.81
C ASP A 121 12.16 -7.75 -2.79
N TRP A 122 11.76 -7.52 -1.53
CA TRP A 122 12.63 -7.03 -0.45
C TRP A 122 13.92 -7.83 -0.21
N ALA A 123 13.93 -9.13 -0.50
CA ALA A 123 15.09 -10.02 -0.37
C ALA A 123 15.81 -10.27 -1.71
N GLY A 124 15.22 -9.85 -2.82
CA GLY A 124 15.72 -10.07 -4.16
C GLY A 124 17.07 -9.40 -4.43
N PRO A 125 17.80 -9.86 -5.46
CA PRO A 125 19.08 -9.28 -5.84
C PRO A 125 18.96 -7.82 -6.30
N GLY A 126 17.79 -7.42 -6.84
CA GLY A 126 17.53 -6.03 -7.25
C GLY A 126 17.54 -5.04 -6.08
N GLU A 127 17.33 -5.51 -4.84
CA GLU A 127 17.29 -4.66 -3.64
C GLU A 127 18.57 -4.73 -2.80
N ALA A 128 19.64 -5.36 -3.32
CA ALA A 128 20.91 -5.44 -2.61
C ALA A 128 21.48 -4.05 -2.28
N ALA A 129 21.44 -3.12 -3.25
CA ALA A 129 21.92 -1.75 -3.05
C ALA A 129 21.15 -1.00 -1.95
N LEU A 130 19.83 -1.22 -1.86
CA LEU A 130 18.99 -0.65 -0.80
C LEU A 130 19.41 -1.21 0.56
N ARG A 131 19.49 -2.54 0.71
CA ARG A 131 19.86 -3.20 1.97
C ARG A 131 21.24 -2.76 2.46
N GLU A 132 22.22 -2.76 1.56
CA GLU A 132 23.58 -2.31 1.88
C GLU A 132 23.62 -0.83 2.28
N TRP A 133 22.87 0.03 1.58
CA TRP A 133 22.82 1.45 1.93
C TRP A 133 22.17 1.67 3.29
N VAL A 134 21.05 1.01 3.57
CA VAL A 134 20.36 1.10 4.87
C VAL A 134 21.25 0.61 6.02
N ALA A 135 21.92 -0.54 5.87
CA ALA A 135 22.87 -1.04 6.87
C ALA A 135 23.98 -0.01 7.16
N ARG A 136 24.57 0.57 6.11
CA ARG A 136 25.59 1.62 6.27
C ARG A 136 25.06 2.86 6.99
N GLN A 137 23.82 3.28 6.73
CA GLN A 137 23.26 4.44 7.43
C GLN A 137 22.98 4.15 8.90
N ALA A 138 22.50 2.94 9.21
CA ALA A 138 22.33 2.49 10.59
C ALA A 138 23.68 2.48 11.34
N ASP A 139 24.74 1.92 10.74
CA ASP A 139 26.09 1.90 11.32
C ASP A 139 26.67 3.31 11.58
N ARG A 140 26.21 4.31 10.84
CA ARG A 140 26.60 5.71 11.02
C ARG A 140 25.75 6.47 12.03
N GLY A 141 24.76 5.81 12.63
CA GLY A 141 23.92 6.36 13.69
C GLY A 141 22.71 7.13 13.20
N ALA A 142 22.27 6.94 11.95
CA ALA A 142 20.98 7.45 11.50
C ALA A 142 19.85 6.76 12.28
N LEU A 143 18.81 7.51 12.64
CA LEU A 143 17.59 6.90 13.18
C LEU A 143 16.87 6.17 12.05
N VAL A 144 16.63 4.86 12.18
CA VAL A 144 15.98 4.06 11.14
C VAL A 144 14.51 3.84 11.49
N LEU A 145 13.62 4.23 10.60
CA LEU A 145 12.17 4.00 10.67
C LEU A 145 11.75 2.97 9.60
N GLY A 146 11.54 1.71 9.99
CA GLY A 146 10.95 0.69 9.12
C GLY A 146 9.42 0.74 9.17
N VAL A 147 8.76 0.93 8.04
CA VAL A 147 7.30 1.07 7.99
C VAL A 147 6.66 -0.17 7.38
N CYS A 148 5.63 -0.72 8.03
CA CYS A 148 4.90 -1.91 7.55
C CYS A 148 5.88 -3.08 7.30
N SER A 149 5.87 -3.66 6.10
CA SER A 149 6.82 -4.71 5.71
C SER A 149 8.22 -4.19 5.38
N GLY A 150 8.51 -2.90 5.55
CA GLY A 150 9.88 -2.36 5.45
C GLY A 150 10.83 -2.94 6.50
N ALA A 151 10.30 -3.43 7.63
CA ALA A 151 11.06 -4.20 8.60
C ALA A 151 11.69 -5.48 8.00
N LYS A 152 11.16 -6.03 6.90
CA LYS A 152 11.77 -7.15 6.19
C LYS A 152 13.09 -6.77 5.54
N VAL A 153 13.14 -5.59 4.91
CA VAL A 153 14.40 -5.04 4.35
C VAL A 153 15.42 -4.83 5.46
N LEU A 154 14.99 -4.32 6.62
CA LEU A 154 15.86 -4.11 7.78
C LEU A 154 16.41 -5.43 8.34
N ALA A 155 15.56 -6.46 8.45
CA ALA A 155 15.96 -7.79 8.90
C ALA A 155 16.97 -8.43 7.94
N GLU A 156 16.70 -8.37 6.62
CA GLU A 156 17.61 -8.84 5.58
C GLU A 156 18.93 -8.06 5.51
N ALA A 157 18.93 -6.80 5.94
CA ALA A 157 20.13 -5.97 6.06
C ALA A 157 20.91 -6.22 7.36
N GLY A 158 20.42 -7.08 8.26
CA GLY A 158 21.02 -7.36 9.58
C GLY A 158 20.82 -6.24 10.61
N VAL A 159 20.05 -5.20 10.31
CA VAL A 159 19.85 -4.03 11.18
C VAL A 159 19.04 -4.39 12.43
N LEU A 160 18.21 -5.43 12.35
CA LEU A 160 17.30 -5.84 13.43
C LEU A 160 17.86 -6.97 14.32
N ASP A 161 19.02 -7.55 14.00
CA ASP A 161 19.56 -8.70 14.74
C ASP A 161 19.78 -8.34 16.23
N GLY A 162 19.17 -9.12 17.13
CA GLY A 162 19.23 -8.91 18.57
C GLY A 162 18.36 -7.76 19.10
N ARG A 163 17.48 -7.19 18.27
CA ARG A 163 16.59 -6.08 18.64
C ARG A 163 15.13 -6.49 18.70
N SER A 164 14.34 -5.75 19.46
CA SER A 164 12.89 -5.79 19.42
C SER A 164 12.34 -5.04 18.21
N ALA A 165 11.44 -5.66 17.45
CA ALA A 165 10.84 -5.07 16.26
C ALA A 165 9.39 -5.52 16.04
N THR A 166 8.62 -4.76 15.25
CA THR A 166 7.31 -5.14 14.73
C THR A 166 7.30 -5.01 13.20
N THR A 167 6.27 -5.54 12.55
CA THR A 167 6.03 -5.45 11.11
C THR A 167 4.52 -5.55 10.85
N PHE A 168 4.12 -5.57 9.58
CA PHE A 168 2.73 -5.80 9.20
C PHE A 168 2.19 -7.07 9.87
N TRP A 169 0.99 -7.01 10.46
CA TRP A 169 0.46 -8.08 11.31
C TRP A 169 0.45 -9.47 10.66
N SER A 170 0.20 -9.56 9.35
CA SER A 170 0.18 -10.83 8.64
C SER A 170 1.56 -11.39 8.32
N ALA A 171 2.62 -10.57 8.46
CA ALA A 171 4.00 -10.95 8.20
C ALA A 171 4.76 -11.36 9.46
N VAL A 172 4.29 -10.95 10.65
CA VAL A 172 5.03 -11.15 11.92
C VAL A 172 5.42 -12.61 12.15
N ASP A 173 4.50 -13.55 11.92
CA ASP A 173 4.78 -14.97 12.17
C ASP A 173 5.82 -15.54 11.20
N GLY A 174 5.71 -15.24 9.90
CA GLY A 174 6.74 -15.65 8.93
C GLY A 174 8.11 -15.05 9.25
N MET A 175 8.14 -13.79 9.70
CA MET A 175 9.41 -13.14 10.07
C MET A 175 10.06 -13.74 11.32
N ARG A 176 9.29 -14.32 12.25
CA ARG A 176 9.84 -15.08 13.39
C ARG A 176 10.59 -16.33 12.94
N ASP A 177 10.06 -17.00 11.93
CA ASP A 177 10.66 -18.20 11.38
C ASP A 177 11.91 -17.86 10.55
N ASP A 178 11.82 -16.84 9.70
CA ASP A 178 12.88 -16.43 8.78
C ASP A 178 14.04 -15.69 9.49
N HIS A 179 13.74 -14.89 10.52
CA HIS A 179 14.70 -14.09 11.27
C HIS A 179 14.54 -14.28 12.79
N PRO A 180 14.94 -15.45 13.34
CA PRO A 180 14.76 -15.77 14.76
C PRO A 180 15.66 -14.98 15.71
N ALA A 181 16.66 -14.25 15.19
CA ALA A 181 17.51 -13.36 15.98
C ALA A 181 16.81 -12.04 16.37
N VAL A 182 15.66 -11.74 15.77
CA VAL A 182 14.86 -10.53 16.04
C VAL A 182 13.74 -10.87 17.03
N GLU A 183 13.57 -10.04 18.06
CA GLU A 183 12.46 -10.17 19.01
C GLU A 183 11.18 -9.55 18.43
N TRP A 184 10.43 -10.33 17.64
CA TRP A 184 9.22 -9.85 16.98
C TRP A 184 8.02 -9.66 17.93
N VAL A 185 7.62 -8.41 18.13
CA VAL A 185 6.46 -8.00 18.94
C VAL A 185 5.24 -7.78 18.06
N ALA A 186 4.20 -8.59 18.25
CA ALA A 186 2.96 -8.47 17.48
C ALA A 186 1.99 -7.43 18.07
N GLY A 187 1.24 -6.76 17.20
CA GLY A 187 0.06 -5.98 17.58
C GLY A 187 0.35 -4.67 18.29
N LYS A 188 1.54 -4.11 18.05
CA LYS A 188 1.90 -2.74 18.43
C LYS A 188 2.01 -1.89 17.17
N ARG A 189 1.49 -0.66 17.22
CA ARG A 189 1.62 0.33 16.14
C ARG A 189 3.07 0.58 15.80
N TYR A 190 3.91 0.70 16.81
CA TYR A 190 5.36 0.70 16.62
C TYR A 190 6.06 0.04 17.80
N VAL A 191 7.30 -0.36 17.54
CA VAL A 191 8.29 -0.78 18.53
C VAL A 191 9.52 0.09 18.32
N GLU A 192 10.07 0.59 19.42
CA GLU A 192 11.28 1.41 19.44
C GLU A 192 12.34 0.66 20.25
N ASP A 193 13.49 0.42 19.63
CA ASP A 193 14.67 -0.19 20.23
C ASP A 193 15.93 0.61 19.84
N GLY A 194 16.36 1.49 20.73
CA GLY A 194 17.51 2.36 20.54
C GLY A 194 17.29 3.39 19.43
N ASP A 195 18.05 3.27 18.36
CA ASP A 195 18.03 4.09 17.14
C ASP A 195 17.12 3.51 16.02
N VAL A 196 16.46 2.38 16.26
CA VAL A 196 15.55 1.75 15.31
C VAL A 196 14.11 1.83 15.83
N ILE A 197 13.22 2.31 14.96
CA ILE A 197 11.77 2.26 15.16
C ILE A 197 11.17 1.46 14.02
N THR A 198 10.36 0.45 14.33
CA THR A 198 9.60 -0.30 13.33
C THR A 198 8.11 -0.12 13.58
N THR A 199 7.32 -0.01 12.52
CA THR A 199 5.86 0.13 12.61
C THR A 199 5.15 -1.07 12.01
N ALA A 200 3.92 -1.29 12.47
CA ALA A 200 3.00 -2.18 11.79
C ALA A 200 2.48 -1.54 10.47
N GLY A 201 1.35 -2.04 9.97
CA GLY A 201 0.73 -1.67 8.70
C GLY A 201 0.27 -0.22 8.57
N VAL A 202 0.46 0.28 7.36
CA VAL A 202 0.11 1.57 6.77
C VAL A 202 -0.15 2.73 7.75
N SER A 203 -1.33 2.76 8.39
CA SER A 203 -1.71 3.87 9.28
C SER A 203 -0.77 4.01 10.50
N SER A 204 -0.14 2.91 10.93
CA SER A 204 0.89 2.87 11.96
C SER A 204 2.15 3.66 11.59
N GLY A 205 2.44 3.84 10.29
CA GLY A 205 3.56 4.65 9.79
C GLY A 205 3.45 6.13 10.18
N VAL A 206 2.23 6.68 10.24
CA VAL A 206 1.98 8.05 10.74
C VAL A 206 2.40 8.17 12.20
N VAL A 207 2.00 7.21 13.03
CA VAL A 207 2.30 7.21 14.47
C VAL A 207 3.80 7.04 14.72
N GLY A 208 4.46 6.17 13.97
CA GLY A 208 5.92 6.01 14.04
C GLY A 208 6.67 7.27 13.61
N ALA A 209 6.26 7.93 12.52
CA ALA A 209 6.86 9.18 12.08
C ALA A 209 6.68 10.30 13.12
N LEU A 210 5.50 10.42 13.73
CA LEU A 210 5.25 11.38 14.81
C LEU A 210 6.11 11.10 16.05
N ARG A 211 6.40 9.82 16.34
CA ARG A 211 7.34 9.45 17.41
C ARG A 211 8.77 9.89 17.08
N VAL A 212 9.22 9.77 15.83
CA VAL A 212 10.52 10.30 15.39
C VAL A 212 10.58 11.82 15.52
N VAL A 213 9.51 12.53 15.10
CA VAL A 213 9.39 13.98 15.28
C VAL A 213 9.52 14.35 16.76
N GLU A 214 8.84 13.64 17.65
CA GLU A 214 8.95 13.87 19.10
C GLU A 214 10.39 13.72 19.61
N ARG A 215 11.11 12.69 19.17
CA ARG A 215 12.49 12.44 19.60
C ARG A 215 13.47 13.50 19.16
N LEU A 216 13.34 13.99 17.93
CA LEU A 216 14.36 14.84 17.30
C LEU A 216 14.00 16.34 17.33
N ALA A 217 12.72 16.67 17.25
CA ALA A 217 12.21 18.04 17.23
C ALA A 217 11.41 18.43 18.48
N GLY A 218 11.15 17.46 19.36
CA GLY A 218 10.54 17.70 20.67
C GLY A 218 9.01 17.55 20.69
N PRO A 219 8.45 17.59 21.91
CA PRO A 219 7.04 17.31 22.18
C PRO A 219 6.06 18.26 21.47
N GLU A 220 6.35 19.55 21.49
CA GLU A 220 5.48 20.59 20.93
C GLU A 220 5.35 20.45 19.42
N GLU A 221 6.46 20.12 18.75
CA GLU A 221 6.47 19.95 17.30
C GLU A 221 5.75 18.66 16.89
N ALA A 222 5.86 17.59 17.69
CA ALA A 222 5.09 16.37 17.47
C ALA A 222 3.59 16.61 17.62
N GLU A 223 3.15 17.40 18.61
CA GLU A 223 1.74 17.78 18.78
C GLU A 223 1.25 18.62 17.60
N ARG A 224 2.05 19.58 17.13
CA ARG A 224 1.74 20.40 15.95
C ARG A 224 1.62 19.55 14.68
N ALA A 225 2.59 18.65 14.43
CA ALA A 225 2.57 17.74 13.29
C ALA A 225 1.39 16.75 13.37
N GLY A 226 1.09 16.22 14.56
CA GLY A 226 -0.05 15.33 14.78
C GLY A 226 -1.40 16.00 14.52
N ALA A 227 -1.54 17.28 14.89
CA ALA A 227 -2.72 18.08 14.58
C ALA A 227 -2.91 18.28 13.06
N LEU A 228 -1.82 18.44 12.31
CA LEU A 228 -1.85 18.53 10.84
C LEU A 228 -2.20 17.19 10.18
N ALA A 229 -1.64 16.08 10.69
CA ALA A 229 -1.94 14.74 10.20
C ALA A 229 -3.38 14.31 10.49
N ALA A 230 -4.02 14.92 11.49
CA ALA A 230 -5.42 14.69 11.89
C ALA A 230 -5.77 13.20 12.12
N TYR A 231 -4.82 12.41 12.60
CA TYR A 231 -5.00 10.98 12.83
C TYR A 231 -5.98 10.72 13.99
N PRO A 232 -7.06 9.94 13.81
CA PRO A 232 -8.06 9.76 14.86
C PRO A 232 -7.53 9.12 16.14
N GLY A 233 -7.83 9.76 17.26
CA GLY A 233 -7.46 9.27 18.60
C GLY A 233 -5.94 9.26 18.86
N TRP A 234 -5.14 9.88 17.99
CA TRP A 234 -3.72 10.04 18.27
C TRP A 234 -3.50 11.05 19.40
N SER A 235 -2.61 10.68 20.31
CA SER A 235 -1.94 11.56 21.25
C SER A 235 -0.62 10.90 21.65
N ARG A 236 0.31 11.68 22.22
CA ARG A 236 1.59 11.15 22.71
C ARG A 236 1.43 10.13 23.85
N ALA A 237 0.31 10.17 24.57
CA ALA A 237 -0.03 9.23 25.64
C ALA A 237 -0.96 8.09 25.19
N ALA A 238 -1.35 8.05 23.91
CA ALA A 238 -2.27 7.03 23.42
C ALA A 238 -1.61 5.64 23.45
N GLY A 239 -2.41 4.62 23.75
CA GLY A 239 -1.98 3.23 23.69
C GLY A 239 -1.56 2.83 22.27
N LEU A 240 -0.56 1.98 22.17
CA LEU A 240 -0.02 1.49 20.88
C LEU A 240 -0.65 0.18 20.43
N ASP A 241 -1.62 -0.36 21.18
CA ASP A 241 -2.21 -1.65 20.88
C ASP A 241 -3.11 -1.61 19.65
N ILE A 242 -2.89 -2.58 18.75
CA ILE A 242 -3.74 -2.84 17.60
C ILE A 242 -4.71 -3.95 17.99
N PRO A 243 -6.04 -3.74 17.97
CA PRO A 243 -6.98 -4.70 18.56
C PRO A 243 -7.23 -5.94 17.69
N VAL A 244 -7.13 -5.86 16.37
CA VAL A 244 -7.45 -6.96 15.45
C VAL A 244 -6.18 -7.49 14.80
N ARG A 245 -5.86 -8.77 15.03
CA ARG A 245 -4.52 -9.35 14.76
C ARG A 245 -4.56 -10.71 14.06
N GLY A 246 -5.44 -10.89 13.08
CA GLY A 246 -5.49 -12.17 12.35
C GLY A 246 -6.64 -12.25 11.36
N TYR A 247 -6.56 -13.22 10.46
CA TYR A 247 -7.62 -13.48 9.49
C TYR A 247 -8.89 -13.99 10.16
N SER A 248 -10.04 -13.62 9.59
CA SER A 248 -11.37 -13.96 10.04
C SER A 248 -12.32 -14.03 8.85
N PRO A 249 -13.51 -14.65 8.99
CA PRO A 249 -14.53 -14.63 7.92
C PRO A 249 -14.96 -13.21 7.49
N ALA A 250 -14.74 -12.18 8.31
CA ALA A 250 -15.02 -10.80 7.95
C ALA A 250 -14.06 -10.24 6.88
N ASP A 251 -12.95 -10.94 6.60
CA ASP A 251 -11.97 -10.55 5.58
C ASP A 251 -12.25 -11.17 4.21
N LEU A 252 -13.32 -11.98 4.09
CA LEU A 252 -13.74 -12.55 2.80
C LEU A 252 -13.92 -11.50 1.69
N PRO A 253 -14.45 -10.28 1.94
CA PRO A 253 -14.53 -9.23 0.92
C PRO A 253 -13.17 -8.92 0.26
N TYR A 254 -12.10 -8.83 1.06
CA TYR A 254 -10.75 -8.58 0.55
C TYR A 254 -10.30 -9.69 -0.42
N VAL A 255 -10.45 -10.95 0.00
CA VAL A 255 -10.08 -12.11 -0.81
C VAL A 255 -10.92 -12.19 -2.09
N LEU A 256 -12.23 -11.94 -1.99
CA LEU A 256 -13.15 -11.96 -3.12
C LEU A 256 -12.81 -10.87 -4.14
N ASN A 257 -12.57 -9.65 -3.68
CA ASN A 257 -12.21 -8.53 -4.55
C ASN A 257 -10.88 -8.79 -5.28
N ALA A 258 -9.87 -9.32 -4.58
CA ALA A 258 -8.58 -9.65 -5.16
C ALA A 258 -8.66 -10.81 -6.17
N ALA A 259 -9.44 -11.86 -5.86
CA ALA A 259 -9.56 -13.05 -6.70
C ALA A 259 -10.48 -12.86 -7.92
N PHE A 260 -11.40 -11.88 -7.87
CA PHE A 260 -12.36 -11.61 -8.95
C PHE A 260 -12.39 -10.12 -9.33
N PRO A 261 -11.28 -9.58 -9.91
CA PRO A 261 -11.18 -8.15 -10.20
C PRO A 261 -12.04 -7.67 -11.37
N TRP A 262 -12.52 -8.59 -12.23
CA TRP A 262 -13.16 -8.23 -13.50
C TRP A 262 -14.45 -7.39 -13.34
N GLY A 263 -14.51 -6.26 -14.05
CA GLY A 263 -15.65 -5.35 -14.02
C GLY A 263 -15.73 -4.48 -12.75
N ARG A 264 -14.63 -4.33 -12.01
CA ARG A 264 -14.52 -3.29 -10.97
C ARG A 264 -14.44 -1.90 -11.60
N ALA A 265 -14.93 -0.90 -10.88
CA ALA A 265 -14.86 0.48 -11.33
C ALA A 265 -13.40 0.98 -11.37
N THR A 266 -13.08 1.77 -12.39
CA THR A 266 -11.83 2.51 -12.54
C THR A 266 -11.98 3.89 -11.91
N THR A 267 -11.34 4.07 -10.75
CA THR A 267 -11.34 5.31 -9.98
C THR A 267 -10.06 6.09 -10.26
N GLY A 268 -10.18 7.25 -10.91
CA GLY A 268 -9.09 8.19 -11.00
C GLY A 268 -8.81 8.81 -9.63
N VAL A 269 -7.54 8.89 -9.22
CA VAL A 269 -7.12 9.64 -8.02
C VAL A 269 -6.32 10.84 -8.48
N GLY A 270 -6.88 12.04 -8.31
CA GLY A 270 -6.25 13.28 -8.74
C GLY A 270 -4.97 13.58 -7.98
N VAL A 271 -3.90 13.83 -8.71
CA VAL A 271 -2.60 14.23 -8.19
C VAL A 271 -2.26 15.60 -8.77
N GLY A 272 -1.89 16.54 -7.90
CA GLY A 272 -1.70 17.92 -8.31
C GLY A 272 -1.04 18.80 -7.25
N PRO A 273 -0.76 20.06 -7.61
CA PRO A 273 -0.32 21.06 -6.64
C PRO A 273 -1.28 21.18 -5.47
N GLY A 274 -0.75 21.17 -4.25
CA GLY A 274 -1.56 21.33 -3.02
C GLY A 274 -2.18 20.04 -2.46
N VAL A 275 -2.09 18.92 -3.19
CA VAL A 275 -2.40 17.58 -2.66
C VAL A 275 -1.45 17.25 -1.53
N ASP A 276 -2.00 16.94 -0.36
CA ASP A 276 -1.22 16.40 0.76
C ASP A 276 -0.88 14.93 0.49
N GLU A 277 0.34 14.53 0.79
CA GLU A 277 0.81 13.16 0.58
C GLU A 277 0.06 12.17 1.49
N LEU A 278 -0.36 12.59 2.69
CA LEU A 278 -1.16 11.73 3.58
C LEU A 278 -2.59 11.53 3.05
N ASP A 279 -3.20 12.57 2.48
CA ASP A 279 -4.52 12.45 1.84
C ASP A 279 -4.44 11.56 0.58
N LEU A 280 -3.35 11.71 -0.19
CA LEU A 280 -3.09 10.88 -1.36
C LEU A 280 -2.84 9.42 -0.97
N ALA A 281 -2.07 9.17 0.09
CA ALA A 281 -1.86 7.86 0.68
C ALA A 281 -3.20 7.21 1.06
N ALA A 282 -4.08 7.96 1.73
CA ALA A 282 -5.38 7.47 2.15
C ALA A 282 -6.24 7.05 0.96
N ALA A 283 -6.30 7.86 -0.09
CA ALA A 283 -7.07 7.52 -1.29
C ALA A 283 -6.50 6.27 -1.99
N LEU A 284 -5.21 6.25 -2.30
CA LEU A 284 -4.59 5.14 -3.03
C LEU A 284 -4.72 3.82 -2.25
N GLU A 285 -4.47 3.84 -0.95
CA GLU A 285 -4.49 2.63 -0.13
C GLU A 285 -5.91 2.06 0.04
N VAL A 286 -6.88 2.92 0.37
CA VAL A 286 -8.25 2.48 0.66
C VAL A 286 -8.94 1.91 -0.57
N TYR A 287 -8.84 2.58 -1.72
CA TYR A 287 -9.53 2.15 -2.94
C TYR A 287 -8.85 0.96 -3.64
N SER A 288 -7.51 0.85 -3.53
CA SER A 288 -6.75 -0.21 -4.21
C SER A 288 -6.23 -1.27 -3.25
N GLY A 289 -5.00 -1.13 -2.73
CA GLY A 289 -4.22 -2.21 -2.12
C GLY A 289 -4.86 -2.88 -0.91
N SER A 290 -5.71 -2.16 -0.16
CA SER A 290 -6.34 -2.67 1.05
C SER A 290 -7.79 -3.11 0.90
N SER A 291 -8.46 -2.83 -0.23
CA SER A 291 -9.82 -3.31 -0.49
C SER A 291 -9.96 -4.16 -1.75
N PHE A 292 -9.11 -3.92 -2.75
CA PHE A 292 -9.19 -4.41 -4.14
C PHE A 292 -10.52 -4.12 -4.84
N ALA A 293 -11.40 -3.34 -4.22
CA ALA A 293 -12.77 -3.15 -4.65
C ALA A 293 -12.86 -2.32 -5.94
N GLN A 294 -11.86 -1.46 -6.16
CA GLN A 294 -11.75 -0.58 -7.32
C GLN A 294 -10.36 -0.71 -7.95
N ARG A 295 -10.26 -0.36 -9.23
CA ARG A 295 -8.99 -0.15 -9.92
C ARG A 295 -8.65 1.33 -9.77
N THR A 296 -7.55 1.67 -9.12
CA THR A 296 -7.12 3.06 -9.02
C THR A 296 -6.17 3.42 -10.14
N VAL A 297 -6.31 4.63 -10.66
CA VAL A 297 -5.37 5.21 -11.62
C VAL A 297 -5.03 6.62 -11.12
N PRO A 298 -3.78 6.90 -10.71
CA PRO A 298 -3.37 8.24 -10.38
C PRO A 298 -3.37 9.09 -11.65
N VAL A 299 -4.02 10.25 -11.59
CA VAL A 299 -4.21 11.10 -12.76
C VAL A 299 -3.75 12.54 -12.51
N ALA A 300 -3.05 13.09 -13.49
CA ALA A 300 -2.66 14.50 -13.55
C ALA A 300 -2.81 14.98 -14.99
N VAL A 301 -3.19 16.25 -15.17
CA VAL A 301 -3.38 16.81 -16.52
C VAL A 301 -2.06 16.88 -17.30
N ASP A 302 -0.96 17.25 -16.63
CA ASP A 302 0.35 17.48 -17.26
C ASP A 302 1.33 16.29 -17.11
N GLY A 303 0.87 15.17 -16.54
CA GLY A 303 1.66 13.94 -16.36
C GLY A 303 2.73 14.02 -15.24
N GLU A 304 3.55 15.06 -15.20
CA GLU A 304 4.45 15.38 -14.08
C GLU A 304 3.82 16.42 -13.17
N THR A 305 3.90 16.21 -11.86
CA THR A 305 3.38 17.17 -10.88
C THR A 305 4.18 17.15 -9.58
N ARG A 306 3.89 18.13 -8.72
CA ARG A 306 4.41 18.20 -7.36
C ARG A 306 3.27 18.32 -6.37
N THR A 307 3.37 17.57 -5.30
CA THR A 307 2.47 17.63 -4.15
C THR A 307 2.68 18.90 -3.33
N ARG A 308 1.85 19.09 -2.29
CA ARG A 308 1.93 20.20 -1.35
C ARG A 308 3.33 20.44 -0.80
N HIS A 309 4.04 19.38 -0.40
CA HIS A 309 5.37 19.50 0.19
C HIS A 309 6.50 19.24 -0.83
N GLY A 310 6.19 19.29 -2.12
CA GLY A 310 7.18 19.32 -3.19
C GLY A 310 7.65 17.96 -3.71
N LEU A 311 7.04 16.86 -3.28
CA LEU A 311 7.33 15.51 -3.78
C LEU A 311 6.99 15.46 -5.27
N ARG A 312 7.94 15.03 -6.09
CA ARG A 312 7.76 14.92 -7.54
C ARG A 312 7.15 13.58 -7.90
N LEU A 313 6.01 13.63 -8.59
CA LEU A 313 5.23 12.46 -8.96
C LEU A 313 4.96 12.47 -10.46
N LEU A 314 4.88 11.27 -11.04
CA LEU A 314 4.35 11.04 -12.38
C LEU A 314 3.04 10.27 -12.27
N ALA A 315 2.05 10.72 -13.03
CA ALA A 315 0.70 10.18 -13.07
C ALA A 315 0.22 10.09 -14.53
N ALA A 316 -0.79 9.26 -14.79
CA ALA A 316 -1.34 9.13 -16.12
C ALA A 316 -2.16 10.37 -16.51
N ALA A 317 -2.27 10.63 -17.81
CA ALA A 317 -3.33 11.52 -18.29
C ALA A 317 -4.69 10.87 -17.98
N PRO A 318 -5.70 11.64 -17.55
CA PRO A 318 -7.00 11.10 -17.23
C PRO A 318 -7.69 10.58 -18.50
N ALA A 319 -8.09 9.31 -18.48
CA ALA A 319 -8.78 8.62 -19.57
C ALA A 319 -9.58 7.43 -19.03
N ASP A 320 -10.73 7.15 -19.64
CA ASP A 320 -11.56 5.96 -19.36
C ASP A 320 -11.86 5.72 -17.87
N LEU A 321 -12.24 6.78 -17.16
CA LEU A 321 -12.54 6.74 -15.72
C LEU A 321 -14.05 6.61 -15.47
N ASP A 322 -14.45 5.70 -14.58
CA ASP A 322 -15.83 5.61 -14.09
C ASP A 322 -16.14 6.73 -13.10
N ARG A 323 -15.12 7.23 -12.41
CA ARG A 323 -15.20 8.33 -11.44
C ARG A 323 -13.83 8.93 -11.16
N LEU A 324 -13.83 10.12 -10.56
CA LEU A 324 -12.65 10.83 -10.12
C LEU A 324 -12.74 11.15 -8.62
N VAL A 325 -11.66 10.90 -7.89
CA VAL A 325 -11.49 11.29 -6.49
C VAL A 325 -10.44 12.41 -6.42
N LEU A 326 -10.82 13.52 -5.80
CA LEU A 326 -9.94 14.66 -5.56
C LEU A 326 -9.66 14.80 -4.06
N THR A 327 -8.37 14.78 -3.69
CA THR A 327 -7.89 15.00 -2.32
C THR A 327 -7.59 16.47 -2.02
N ALA A 328 -7.32 17.26 -3.06
CA ALA A 328 -7.27 18.71 -3.01
C ALA A 328 -8.14 19.32 -4.11
N ASP A 329 -8.43 20.62 -4.00
CA ASP A 329 -9.16 21.32 -5.05
C ASP A 329 -8.25 21.48 -6.28
N ASP A 330 -8.66 20.87 -7.40
CA ASP A 330 -7.96 20.95 -8.67
C ASP A 330 -8.93 21.43 -9.76
N PRO A 331 -8.87 22.71 -10.17
CA PRO A 331 -9.76 23.24 -11.20
C PRO A 331 -9.57 22.60 -12.57
N ALA A 332 -8.37 22.12 -12.90
CA ALA A 332 -8.08 21.53 -14.19
C ALA A 332 -8.71 20.13 -14.30
N LEU A 333 -8.49 19.29 -13.28
CA LEU A 333 -9.14 17.98 -13.20
C LEU A 333 -10.66 18.08 -13.01
N THR A 334 -11.14 19.08 -12.26
CA THR A 334 -12.59 19.33 -12.13
C THR A 334 -13.22 19.70 -13.47
N ARG A 335 -12.56 20.54 -14.26
CA ARG A 335 -13.02 20.91 -15.61
C ARG A 335 -13.00 19.70 -16.54
N TRP A 336 -11.90 18.96 -16.55
CA TRP A 336 -11.77 17.73 -17.35
C TRP A 336 -12.90 16.75 -17.03
N ALA A 337 -13.17 16.52 -15.74
CA ALA A 337 -14.24 15.62 -15.32
C ALA A 337 -15.63 16.07 -15.79
N ALA A 338 -15.91 17.38 -15.71
CA ALA A 338 -17.17 17.95 -16.20
C ALA A 338 -17.32 17.84 -17.73
N GLU A 339 -16.23 18.01 -18.49
CA GLU A 339 -16.23 17.87 -19.96
C GLU A 339 -16.43 16.43 -20.43
N HIS A 340 -16.10 15.44 -19.58
CA HIS A 340 -16.19 14.01 -19.89
C HIS A 340 -17.31 13.29 -19.12
N ASP A 341 -18.21 14.03 -18.47
CA ASP A 341 -19.31 13.50 -17.64
C ASP A 341 -18.85 12.50 -16.55
N VAL A 342 -17.64 12.70 -16.01
CA VAL A 342 -17.05 11.85 -14.96
C VAL A 342 -17.46 12.36 -13.57
N PRO A 343 -18.13 11.55 -12.74
CA PRO A 343 -18.50 11.94 -11.38
C PRO A 343 -17.28 12.22 -10.50
N VAL A 344 -17.33 13.28 -9.70
CA VAL A 344 -16.24 13.70 -8.81
C VAL A 344 -16.63 13.56 -7.34
N SER A 345 -15.83 12.81 -6.57
CA SER A 345 -15.86 12.83 -5.10
C SER A 345 -14.69 13.63 -4.54
N ARG A 346 -14.94 14.38 -3.48
CA ARG A 346 -13.89 15.08 -2.71
C ARG A 346 -13.65 14.32 -1.42
N VAL A 347 -12.43 13.84 -1.22
CA VAL A 347 -12.10 12.88 -0.17
C VAL A 347 -10.78 13.30 0.47
N ARG A 348 -10.81 13.64 1.76
CA ARG A 348 -9.62 14.04 2.53
C ARG A 348 -9.47 13.13 3.74
N GLY A 349 -8.29 12.55 3.90
CA GLY A 349 -7.98 11.59 4.95
C GLY A 349 -8.69 10.23 4.80
N PHE A 350 -8.28 9.31 5.68
CA PHE A 350 -8.77 7.93 5.70
C PHE A 350 -10.26 7.82 6.08
N ASP A 351 -10.77 8.68 6.96
CA ASP A 351 -12.20 8.70 7.35
C ASP A 351 -13.11 8.89 6.14
N ALA A 352 -12.82 9.90 5.32
CA ALA A 352 -13.59 10.20 4.12
C ALA A 352 -13.41 9.09 3.08
N ALA A 353 -12.20 8.56 2.91
CA ALA A 353 -11.92 7.51 1.93
C ALA A 353 -12.66 6.21 2.25
N LEU A 354 -12.66 5.79 3.53
CA LEU A 354 -13.39 4.60 3.98
C LEU A 354 -14.91 4.78 3.87
N THR A 355 -15.41 5.98 4.18
CA THR A 355 -16.84 6.30 4.06
C THR A 355 -17.28 6.31 2.60
N ASP A 356 -16.50 6.92 1.71
CA ASP A 356 -16.77 6.94 0.26
C ASP A 356 -16.66 5.54 -0.36
N LEU A 357 -15.67 4.73 0.05
CA LEU A 357 -15.56 3.34 -0.37
C LEU A 357 -16.79 2.53 0.07
N ALA A 358 -17.30 2.74 1.28
CA ALA A 358 -18.48 2.04 1.76
C ALA A 358 -19.73 2.33 0.90
N VAL A 359 -19.88 3.58 0.47
CA VAL A 359 -20.99 4.03 -0.39
C VAL A 359 -20.83 3.52 -1.82
N THR A 360 -19.62 3.55 -2.36
CA THR A 360 -19.36 3.30 -3.79
C THR A 360 -19.02 1.86 -4.13
N ALA A 361 -18.57 1.08 -3.16
CA ALA A 361 -18.40 -0.37 -3.26
C ALA A 361 -19.38 -1.08 -2.31
N ASP A 362 -19.02 -1.19 -1.04
CA ASP A 362 -19.84 -1.78 0.02
C ASP A 362 -19.18 -1.63 1.41
N ARG A 363 -19.99 -1.78 2.47
CA ARG A 363 -19.55 -1.65 3.87
C ARG A 363 -18.57 -2.74 4.30
N ALA A 364 -18.67 -3.96 3.76
CA ALA A 364 -17.81 -5.06 4.18
C ALA A 364 -16.39 -4.89 3.62
N SER A 365 -16.26 -4.45 2.36
CA SER A 365 -14.99 -4.07 1.75
C SER A 365 -14.34 -2.89 2.47
N ALA A 366 -15.10 -1.85 2.84
CA ALA A 366 -14.57 -0.73 3.62
C ALA A 366 -14.13 -1.14 5.04
N THR A 367 -14.87 -2.04 5.69
CA THR A 367 -14.50 -2.57 7.02
C THR A 367 -13.23 -3.40 6.94
N ALA A 368 -13.13 -4.28 5.94
CA ALA A 368 -11.93 -5.06 5.69
C ALA A 368 -10.74 -4.13 5.39
N ALA A 369 -10.92 -3.12 4.52
CA ALA A 369 -9.88 -2.15 4.22
C ALA A 369 -9.36 -1.46 5.47
N GLY A 370 -10.26 -0.91 6.31
CA GLY A 370 -9.90 -0.25 7.58
C GLY A 370 -9.06 -1.15 8.50
N LYS A 371 -9.38 -2.45 8.57
CA LYS A 371 -8.56 -3.43 9.29
C LYS A 371 -7.19 -3.63 8.65
N PHE A 372 -7.12 -3.82 7.32
CA PHE A 372 -5.86 -4.08 6.61
C PHE A 372 -4.89 -2.91 6.69
N ILE A 373 -5.39 -1.67 6.71
CA ILE A 373 -4.56 -0.48 6.96
C ILE A 373 -4.33 -0.20 8.44
N GLU A 374 -4.87 -1.02 9.35
CA GLU A 374 -4.82 -0.89 10.82
C GLU A 374 -5.39 0.43 11.37
N TYR A 375 -6.28 1.05 10.59
CA TYR A 375 -6.84 2.35 10.91
C TYR A 375 -8.03 2.21 11.88
N PRO A 376 -8.15 3.07 12.90
CA PRO A 376 -9.31 3.07 13.78
C PRO A 376 -10.59 3.35 12.99
N THR A 377 -11.59 2.48 13.08
CA THR A 377 -12.87 2.66 12.37
C THR A 377 -14.08 2.75 13.31
N ALA A 378 -13.88 2.63 14.63
CA ALA A 378 -14.97 2.60 15.60
C ALA A 378 -15.84 3.87 15.60
N HIS A 379 -15.28 5.01 15.17
CA HIS A 379 -15.99 6.28 15.06
C HIS A 379 -16.71 6.47 13.72
N LEU A 380 -16.51 5.59 12.74
CA LEU A 380 -17.06 5.72 11.39
C LEU A 380 -18.46 5.13 11.29
N ALA A 381 -19.39 5.91 10.74
CA ALA A 381 -20.71 5.45 10.33
C ALA A 381 -20.70 5.03 8.86
N LEU A 382 -20.27 3.80 8.58
CA LEU A 382 -20.20 3.29 7.21
C LEU A 382 -21.62 3.02 6.67
N THR A 383 -21.96 3.70 5.57
CA THR A 383 -23.24 3.55 4.86
C THR A 383 -23.00 2.90 3.49
N GLY A 384 -24.02 2.22 2.94
CA GLY A 384 -23.92 1.53 1.63
C GLY A 384 -24.34 0.06 1.67
N GLY A 385 -24.11 -0.64 0.55
CA GLY A 385 -24.42 -2.05 0.41
C GLY A 385 -23.74 -2.90 1.49
N PRO A 386 -24.37 -3.98 2.00
CA PRO A 386 -23.77 -4.75 3.09
C PRO A 386 -22.63 -5.68 2.65
N TRP A 387 -22.48 -5.97 1.35
CA TRP A 387 -21.64 -7.05 0.86
C TRP A 387 -21.19 -6.83 -0.59
N PRO A 388 -19.98 -7.28 -1.00
CA PRO A 388 -19.49 -7.18 -2.37
C PRO A 388 -20.18 -8.21 -3.29
N TRP A 389 -21.36 -7.87 -3.79
CA TRP A 389 -22.14 -8.78 -4.64
C TRP A 389 -21.48 -9.08 -5.97
N ARG A 390 -20.77 -8.11 -6.58
CA ARG A 390 -20.07 -8.30 -7.87
C ARG A 390 -19.09 -9.49 -7.84
N PRO A 391 -18.02 -9.50 -7.02
CA PRO A 391 -17.11 -10.64 -6.99
C PRO A 391 -17.77 -11.91 -6.44
N THR A 392 -18.82 -11.81 -5.61
CA THR A 392 -19.58 -12.98 -5.14
C THR A 392 -20.32 -13.67 -6.28
N VAL A 393 -20.96 -12.91 -7.18
CA VAL A 393 -21.60 -13.46 -8.37
C VAL A 393 -20.55 -14.08 -9.30
N LEU A 394 -19.40 -13.42 -9.50
CA LEU A 394 -18.30 -13.97 -10.31
C LEU A 394 -17.75 -15.28 -9.73
N LEU A 395 -17.62 -15.39 -8.41
CA LEU A 395 -17.28 -16.62 -7.73
C LEU A 395 -18.29 -17.73 -8.05
N VAL A 396 -19.60 -17.47 -7.88
CA VAL A 396 -20.65 -18.46 -8.15
C VAL A 396 -20.64 -18.89 -9.62
N LEU A 397 -20.52 -17.96 -10.55
CA LEU A 397 -20.42 -18.26 -11.98
C LEU A 397 -19.19 -19.12 -12.29
N THR A 398 -18.04 -18.80 -11.70
CA THR A 398 -16.80 -19.58 -11.87
C THR A 398 -16.97 -21.01 -11.37
N VAL A 399 -17.58 -21.20 -10.19
CA VAL A 399 -17.89 -22.53 -9.64
C VAL A 399 -18.85 -23.29 -10.56
N LEU A 400 -19.89 -22.64 -11.09
CA LEU A 400 -20.85 -23.27 -12.00
C LEU A 400 -20.20 -23.70 -13.32
N VAL A 401 -19.37 -22.85 -13.91
CA VAL A 401 -18.63 -23.14 -15.15
C VAL A 401 -17.65 -24.29 -14.94
N ALA A 402 -16.83 -24.22 -13.89
CA ALA A 402 -15.86 -25.25 -13.55
C ALA A 402 -16.54 -26.59 -13.24
N GLY A 403 -17.62 -26.58 -12.47
CA GLY A 403 -18.43 -27.76 -12.15
C GLY A 403 -19.07 -28.39 -13.39
N THR A 404 -19.63 -27.56 -14.28
CA THR A 404 -20.22 -28.02 -15.55
C THR A 404 -19.16 -28.66 -16.45
N ALA A 405 -17.99 -28.04 -16.59
CA ALA A 405 -16.86 -28.61 -17.34
C ALA A 405 -16.42 -29.96 -16.77
N GLY A 406 -16.27 -30.06 -15.44
CA GLY A 406 -15.95 -31.31 -14.76
C GLY A 406 -16.99 -32.41 -15.00
N LEU A 407 -18.28 -32.06 -14.96
CA LEU A 407 -19.39 -32.98 -15.26
C LEU A 407 -19.39 -33.45 -16.72
N LEU A 408 -19.12 -32.56 -17.68
CA LEU A 408 -19.05 -32.91 -19.10
C LEU A 408 -17.91 -33.89 -19.38
N ILE A 409 -16.73 -33.68 -18.78
CA ILE A 409 -15.59 -34.59 -18.90
C ILE A 409 -15.90 -35.96 -18.29
N ALA A 410 -16.47 -35.96 -17.08
CA ALA A 410 -16.89 -37.20 -16.42
C ALA A 410 -17.97 -37.98 -17.21
N ARG A 411 -18.78 -37.29 -18.03
CA ARG A 411 -19.79 -37.91 -18.92
C ARG A 411 -19.19 -38.40 -20.24
N ARG A 412 -18.31 -37.65 -20.89
CA ARG A 412 -17.69 -37.99 -22.18
C ARG A 412 -16.85 -39.26 -22.11
N ASP A 413 -16.12 -39.45 -21.01
CA ASP A 413 -15.28 -40.65 -20.82
C ASP A 413 -16.07 -41.88 -20.39
N LYS A 414 -17.26 -41.71 -19.78
CA LYS A 414 -18.20 -42.83 -19.59
C LYS A 414 -18.72 -43.38 -20.91
N GLY A 415 -19.00 -42.51 -21.88
CA GLY A 415 -19.43 -42.92 -23.23
C GLY A 415 -18.34 -43.66 -24.01
N LYS A 416 -17.06 -43.28 -23.85
CA LYS A 416 -15.93 -44.00 -24.45
C LYS A 416 -15.67 -45.38 -23.82
N ALA A 417 -15.90 -45.52 -22.51
CA ALA A 417 -15.74 -46.79 -21.82
C ALA A 417 -16.84 -47.83 -22.17
N SER A 418 -18.01 -47.38 -22.65
CA SER A 418 -19.07 -48.30 -23.11
C SER A 418 -18.91 -48.78 -24.54
N ASP A 419 -18.19 -48.05 -25.40
CA ASP A 419 -18.02 -48.41 -26.83
C ASP A 419 -16.77 -49.27 -27.11
N GLY A 420 -15.80 -49.35 -26.20
CA GLY A 420 -14.56 -50.14 -26.35
C GLY A 420 -14.65 -51.61 -25.88
N GLY A 421 -15.84 -52.10 -25.57
CA GLY A 421 -16.09 -53.44 -25.00
C GLY A 421 -16.90 -54.37 -25.90
N LYS A 422 -16.78 -54.24 -27.23
CA LYS A 422 -17.35 -55.18 -28.21
C LYS A 422 -16.27 -55.90 -28.97
#